data_AF-A0A521I995-F1
#
_entry.id   AF-A0A521I995-F1
#
_cell.length_a   1.000
_cell.length_b   1.000
_cell.length_c   1.000
_cell.angle_alpha   90.00
_cell.angle_beta   90.00
_cell.angle_gamma   90.00
#
_symmetry.space_group_name_H-M   'P 1'
#
loop_
_entity.id
_entity.type
_entity.pdbx_description
1 polymer ?
#
loop_
_entity_poly.entity_id
_entity_poly.type
_entity_poly.pdbx_seq_one_letter_code
_entity_poly.pdbx_strand_id
1 'polypeptide(L)' 'MIRSKSDRGVVVILDKCMLTKNYGRLFLESLPKCTKQHGPMKELGKRAAGWIDRESF' A
#
# COMPACT_ATOMS: atom_id res chain seq x y z
N MET A 1 -9.87 3.19 -12.02
CA MET A 1 -9.70 4.12 -13.15
C MET A 1 -8.65 5.13 -12.75
N ILE A 2 -7.38 4.92 -13.14
CA ILE A 2 -6.27 5.87 -12.92
C ILE A 2 -6.09 6.58 -14.27
N ARG A 3 -6.37 7.88 -14.33
CA ARG A 3 -6.52 8.65 -15.59
C ARG A 3 -5.46 9.75 -15.71
N SER A 4 -4.23 9.57 -15.25
CA SER A 4 -3.10 10.46 -15.58
C SER A 4 -1.76 9.88 -15.14
N LYS A 5 -0.69 10.16 -15.89
CA LYS A 5 0.70 9.72 -15.62
C LYS A 5 1.27 10.25 -14.29
N SER A 6 0.56 11.18 -13.65
CA SER A 6 0.93 11.86 -12.40
C SER A 6 0.01 11.52 -11.23
N ASP A 7 -1.00 10.66 -11.43
CA ASP A 7 -1.91 10.26 -10.36
C ASP A 7 -1.14 9.42 -9.32
N ARG A 8 -1.17 9.86 -8.07
CA ARG A 8 -0.63 9.10 -6.93
C ARG A 8 -1.80 8.60 -6.09
N GLY A 9 -1.72 7.36 -5.66
CA GLY A 9 -2.76 6.74 -4.84
C GLY A 9 -2.18 5.69 -3.92
N VAL A 10 -2.85 5.49 -2.79
CA VAL A 10 -2.54 4.46 -1.81
C VAL A 10 -3.61 3.38 -1.91
N VAL A 11 -3.20 2.11 -1.95
CA VAL A 11 -4.10 0.96 -1.90
C VAL A 11 -3.96 0.31 -0.53
N VAL A 12 -5.08 0.12 0.16
CA VAL A 12 -5.11 -0.47 1.51
C VAL A 12 -5.75 -1.84 1.44
N ILE A 13 -5.04 -2.84 1.98
CA ILE A 13 -5.51 -4.22 2.06
C ILE A 13 -5.78 -4.53 3.53
N LEU A 14 -7.05 -4.76 3.87
CA LEU A 14 -7.51 -5.06 5.24
C LEU A 14 -7.78 -6.55 5.45
N ASP A 15 -7.00 -7.39 4.79
CA ASP A 15 -7.12 -8.85 4.87
C ASP A 15 -5.81 -9.45 5.38
N LYS A 16 -5.87 -10.09 6.56
CA LYS A 16 -4.74 -10.78 7.20
C LYS A 16 -4.21 -11.94 6.35
N CYS A 17 -5.03 -12.53 5.50
CA CYS A 17 -4.64 -13.66 4.68
C CYS A 17 -3.63 -13.28 3.60
N MET A 18 -3.60 -12.01 3.18
CA MET A 18 -2.60 -11.49 2.24
C MET A 18 -1.18 -11.50 2.81
N LEU A 19 -1.05 -11.52 4.15
CA LEU A 19 0.25 -11.60 4.83
C LEU A 19 0.61 -13.01 5.29
N THR A 20 -0.40 -13.85 5.55
CA THR A 20 -0.23 -15.14 6.24
C THR A 20 -0.32 -16.35 5.32
N LYS A 21 -0.87 -16.19 4.12
CA LYS A 21 -1.04 -17.29 3.15
C LYS A 21 -0.11 -17.12 1.96
N ASN A 22 0.31 -18.25 1.36
CA ASN A 22 1.23 -18.26 0.22
C ASN A 22 0.70 -17.47 -1.00
N TYR A 23 -0.61 -17.49 -1.24
CA TYR A 23 -1.21 -16.72 -2.33
C TYR A 23 -1.05 -15.21 -2.13
N GLY A 24 -1.04 -14.73 -0.88
CA GLY A 24 -0.85 -13.33 -0.54
C GLY A 24 0.55 -12.84 -0.89
N ARG A 25 1.57 -13.66 -0.63
CA ARG A 25 2.95 -13.38 -1.06
C ARG A 25 3.05 -13.29 -2.57
N LEU A 26 2.53 -14.28 -3.30
CA LEU A 26 2.54 -14.29 -4.77
C LEU A 26 1.82 -13.07 -5.36
N PHE A 27 0.68 -12.69 -4.78
CA PHE A 27 -0.04 -11.49 -5.17
C PHE A 27 0.82 -10.22 -4.99
N LEU A 28 1.42 -10.04 -3.82
CA LEU A 28 2.29 -8.88 -3.53
C LEU A 28 3.56 -8.84 -4.39
N GLU A 29 4.07 -10.01 -4.79
CA GLU A 29 5.22 -10.13 -5.71
C GLU A 29 4.84 -9.84 -7.17
N SER A 30 3.60 -10.10 -7.56
CA SER A 30 3.09 -9.78 -8.91
C SER A 30 2.86 -8.29 -9.14
N LEU A 31 2.76 -7.50 -8.05
CA LEU A 31 2.55 -6.06 -8.14
C LEU A 31 3.81 -5.35 -8.65
N PRO A 32 3.66 -4.26 -9.43
CA PRO A 32 4.76 -3.37 -9.80
C PRO A 32 5.52 -2.89 -8.56
N LYS A 33 6.78 -2.46 -8.74
CA LYS A 33 7.58 -1.89 -7.63
C LYS A 33 6.83 -0.74 -6.97
N CYS A 34 6.33 -0.99 -5.77
CA CYS A 34 5.58 -0.05 -4.95
C CYS A 34 6.12 -0.06 -3.51
N THR A 35 5.94 1.05 -2.79
CA THR A 35 6.25 1.12 -1.37
C THR A 35 5.26 0.25 -0.61
N LYS A 36 5.74 -0.81 0.05
CA LYS A 36 4.92 -1.70 0.88
C LYS A 36 5.11 -1.31 2.34
N GLN A 37 4.01 -1.06 3.04
CA GLN A 37 4.03 -0.82 4.49
C GLN A 37 2.97 -1.68 5.18
N HIS A 38 3.32 -2.22 6.34
CA HIS A 38 2.42 -3.02 7.17
C HIS A 38 2.45 -2.43 8.58
N GLY A 39 1.29 -2.31 9.21
CA GLY A 39 1.18 -1.67 10.51
C GLY A 39 -0.26 -1.64 11.03
N PRO A 40 -0.45 -1.13 12.25
CA PRO A 40 -1.77 -1.03 12.86
C PRO A 40 -2.66 -0.05 12.09
N MET A 41 -3.96 -0.35 12.04
CA MET A 41 -4.98 0.50 11.39
C MET A 41 -4.93 1.97 11.85
N LYS A 42 -4.63 2.20 13.14
CA LYS A 42 -4.55 3.56 13.71
C LYS A 42 -3.51 4.45 13.02
N GLU A 43 -2.46 3.86 12.46
CA GLU A 43 -1.39 4.60 11.76
C GLU A 43 -1.65 4.78 10.26
N LEU A 44 -2.66 4.10 9.71
CA LEU A 44 -2.94 4.07 8.28
C LEU A 44 -3.10 5.48 7.71
N GLY A 45 -3.94 6.31 8.34
CA GLY A 45 -4.22 7.67 7.88
C GLY A 45 -2.96 8.54 7.85
N LYS A 46 -2.18 8.53 8.94
CA LYS A 46 -0.93 9.29 9.04
C LYS A 46 0.10 8.86 7.99
N ARG A 47 0.27 7.55 7.79
CA ARG A 47 1.22 7.00 6.82
C ARG A 47 0.78 7.25 5.37
N ALA A 48 -0.51 7.11 5.09
CA ALA A 48 -1.06 7.39 3.77
C ALA A 48 -0.93 8.87 3.41
N ALA A 49 -1.27 9.78 4.34
CA ALA A 49 -1.10 11.22 4.16
C ALA A 49 0.36 11.58 3.89
N GLY A 50 1.30 11.13 4.75
CA GLY A 50 2.73 11.41 4.53
C GLY A 50 3.27 10.88 3.21
N TRP A 51 2.81 9.71 2.75
CA TRP A 51 3.20 9.18 1.44
C TRP A 51 2.63 9.99 0.27
N ILE A 52 1.38 10.43 0.35
CA ILE A 52 0.73 11.26 -0.68
C ILE A 52 1.42 12.62 -0.76
N ASP A 53 1.65 13.24 0.40
CA ASP A 53 2.23 14.58 0.54
C ASP A 53 3.74 14.59 0.27
N ARG A 54 4.36 13.41 0.14
CA ARG A 54 5.82 13.21 0.02
C ARG A 54 6.59 13.86 1.19
N GLU A 55 5.99 13.90 2.37
CA GLU A 55 6.73 14.19 3.58
C GLU A 55 7.67 13.01 3.86
N SER A 56 8.97 13.25 3.65
CA SER A 56 10.04 12.30 3.92
C SER A 56 9.93 11.77 5.35
N PHE A 57 9.72 10.46 5.48
CA PHE A 57 9.92 9.71 6.72
C PHE A 57 11.40 9.36 6.89
#